data_AF-A0A963IKM2-F1
#
_entry.id   AF-A0A963IKM2-F1
#
_cell.length_a   1.000
_cell.length_b   1.000
_cell.length_c   1.000
_cell.angle_alpha   90.00
_cell.angle_beta   90.00
_cell.angle_gamma   90.00
#
_symmetry.space_group_name_H-M   'P 1'
#
loop_
_entity.id
_entity.type
_entity.pdbx_description
1 polymer ?
#
loop_
_entity_poly.entity_id
_entity_poly.type
_entity_poly.pdbx_seq_one_letter_code
_entity_poly.pdbx_strand_id
1 'polypeptide(L)'
;AEGSYTAQITYVKDRPGHDRRYAIDARKIVRVMGSPPAETFETGIRKTVQWYLDHAEWVGNVQSGAYREWVSRNYAARDAAA
;
A
#
# COMPACT_ATOMS: atom_id res chain seq x y z
N ALA A 1 16.55 2.21 17.86
CA ALA A 1 16.80 2.31 16.42
C ALA A 1 17.27 3.73 16.15
N GLU A 2 18.56 3.92 15.84
CA GLU A 2 19.15 5.23 15.59
C GLU A 2 19.07 5.54 14.09
N GLY A 3 18.04 6.29 13.70
CA GLY A 3 17.82 6.73 12.32
C GLY A 3 16.46 7.42 12.18
N SER A 4 16.37 8.47 11.36
CA SER A 4 15.09 9.10 11.04
C SER A 4 14.27 8.20 10.12
N TYR A 5 12.96 8.03 10.38
CA TYR A 5 12.07 7.27 9.50
C TYR A 5 12.06 7.80 8.06
N THR A 6 12.28 9.11 7.87
CA THR A 6 12.39 9.73 6.55
C THR A 6 13.53 9.12 5.73
N ALA A 7 14.61 8.66 6.38
CA ALA A 7 15.73 8.04 5.69
C ALA A 7 15.40 6.67 5.07
N GLN A 8 14.23 6.10 5.37
CA GLN A 8 13.75 4.84 4.78
C GLN A 8 12.94 5.05 3.49
N ILE A 9 12.78 6.30 3.03
CA ILE A 9 11.96 6.65 1.86
C ILE A 9 12.86 7.02 0.68
N THR A 10 12.63 6.37 -0.46
CA THR A 10 13.28 6.68 -1.74
C THR A 10 12.24 7.22 -2.73
N TYR A 11 12.50 8.38 -3.31
CA TYR A 11 11.70 8.91 -4.41
C TYR A 11 12.12 8.27 -5.72
N VAL A 12 11.14 7.88 -6.53
CA VAL A 12 11.35 7.25 -7.84
C VAL A 12 10.54 7.99 -8.89
N LYS A 13 10.82 7.71 -10.17
CA LYS A 13 10.06 8.29 -11.28
C LYS A 13 8.55 8.01 -11.15
N ASP A 14 7.75 9.06 -11.25
CA ASP A 14 6.29 8.99 -11.13
C ASP A 14 5.65 8.11 -12.23
N ARG A 15 4.45 7.59 -11.95
CA ARG A 15 3.71 6.73 -12.88
C ARG A 15 3.16 7.55 -14.06
N PRO A 16 3.28 7.08 -15.31
CA PRO A 16 2.60 7.71 -16.43
C PRO A 16 1.09 7.79 -16.18
N GLY A 17 0.49 8.97 -16.35
CA GLY A 17 -0.95 9.17 -16.13
C GLY A 17 -1.39 9.13 -14.65
N HIS A 18 -0.57 9.63 -13.72
CA HIS A 18 -0.95 9.68 -12.32
C HIS A 18 -2.12 10.63 -12.02
N ASP A 19 -3.34 10.08 -11.94
CA ASP A 19 -4.48 10.76 -11.31
C ASP A 19 -4.18 11.11 -9.85
N ARG A 20 -4.09 12.42 -9.56
CA ARG A 20 -3.58 12.91 -8.27
C ARG A 20 -4.59 12.84 -7.11
N ARG A 21 -5.88 12.67 -7.40
CA ARG A 21 -6.93 12.71 -6.37
C ARG A 21 -8.11 11.83 -6.71
N TYR A 22 -8.36 10.85 -5.84
CA TYR A 22 -9.63 10.15 -5.77
C TYR A 22 -10.36 10.54 -4.49
N ALA A 23 -11.67 10.78 -4.60
CA ALA A 23 -12.53 11.05 -3.46
C ALA A 23 -13.93 10.51 -3.77
N ILE A 24 -14.44 9.66 -2.88
CA ILE A 24 -15.75 9.03 -3.02
C ILE A 24 -16.71 9.65 -2.00
N ASP A 25 -17.93 9.98 -2.45
CA ASP A 25 -19.03 10.34 -1.57
C ASP A 25 -19.87 9.09 -1.26
N ALA A 26 -19.71 8.56 -0.05
CA ALA A 26 -20.42 7.37 0.41
C ALA A 26 -21.74 7.67 1.14
N ARG A 27 -22.22 8.93 1.20
CA ARG A 27 -23.39 9.30 2.01
C ARG A 27 -24.66 8.53 1.63
N LYS A 28 -24.83 8.20 0.33
CA LYS A 28 -25.99 7.44 -0.15
C LYS A 28 -26.07 6.06 0.48
N ILE A 29 -24.97 5.29 0.46
CA ILE A 29 -24.98 3.91 0.98
C ILE A 29 -25.11 3.90 2.50
N VAL A 30 -24.46 4.83 3.20
CA VAL A 30 -24.60 4.95 4.67
C VAL A 30 -26.05 5.23 5.05
N ARG A 31 -26.73 6.15 4.34
CA ARG A 31 -28.15 6.45 4.61
C ARG A 31 -29.08 5.28 4.32
N VAL A 32 -28.85 4.54 3.23
CA VAL A 32 -29.76 3.46 2.78
C VAL A 32 -29.54 2.17 3.57
N MET A 33 -28.29 1.83 3.86
CA MET A 33 -27.93 0.57 4.51
C MET A 33 -27.74 0.71 6.03
N GLY A 34 -27.65 1.93 6.54
CA GLY A 34 -27.54 2.23 7.97
C GLY A 34 -26.18 1.91 8.62
N SER A 35 -25.25 1.29 7.89
CA SER A 35 -23.96 0.87 8.43
C SER A 35 -22.80 1.76 7.94
N PRO A 36 -22.14 2.52 8.83
CA PRO A 36 -20.89 3.21 8.51
C PRO A 36 -19.69 2.24 8.53
N PRO A 37 -18.51 2.65 8.03
CA PRO A 37 -17.29 1.87 8.16
C PRO A 37 -16.95 1.59 9.64
N ALA A 38 -16.55 0.37 9.95
CA ALA A 38 -16.15 -0.04 11.30
C ALA A 38 -14.74 0.45 11.68
N GLU A 39 -13.92 0.84 10.70
CA GLU A 39 -12.53 1.25 10.91
C GLU A 39 -12.31 2.71 10.51
N THR A 40 -11.42 3.37 11.25
CA THR A 40 -10.75 4.59 10.78
C THR A 40 -9.49 4.19 10.02
N PHE A 41 -8.84 5.16 9.34
CA PHE A 41 -7.55 4.88 8.71
C PHE A 41 -6.50 4.42 9.73
N GLU A 42 -6.44 5.07 10.90
CA GLU A 42 -5.47 4.76 11.95
C GLU A 42 -5.64 3.33 12.50
N THR A 43 -6.87 2.93 12.80
CA THR A 43 -7.14 1.58 13.33
C THR A 43 -6.92 0.52 12.25
N GLY A 44 -7.33 0.81 11.01
CA GLY A 44 -7.15 -0.06 9.85
C GLY A 44 -5.68 -0.30 9.53
N ILE A 45 -4.88 0.76 9.37
CA ILE A 45 -3.46 0.61 8.98
C ILE A 45 -2.65 -0.12 10.05
N ARG A 46 -2.95 0.09 11.34
CA ARG A 46 -2.34 -0.67 12.45
C ARG A 46 -2.65 -2.16 12.34
N LYS A 47 -3.92 -2.51 12.15
CA LYS A 47 -4.35 -3.92 11.96
C LYS A 47 -3.73 -4.54 10.72
N THR A 48 -3.61 -3.80 9.63
CA THR A 48 -2.94 -4.27 8.41
C THR A 48 -1.47 -4.58 8.67
N VAL A 49 -0.70 -3.67 9.28
CA VAL A 49 0.71 -3.93 9.60
C VAL A 49 0.85 -5.14 10.51
N GLN A 50 0.03 -5.24 11.56
CA GLN A 50 0.05 -6.37 12.48
C GLN A 50 -0.25 -7.69 11.75
N TRP A 51 -1.25 -7.70 10.86
CA TRP A 51 -1.60 -8.89 10.08
C TRP A 51 -0.41 -9.38 9.23
N TYR A 52 0.34 -8.50 8.57
CA TYR A 52 1.53 -8.90 7.80
C TYR A 52 2.64 -9.48 8.69
N LEU A 53 2.81 -8.97 9.91
CA LEU A 53 3.77 -9.52 10.87
C LEU A 53 3.36 -10.92 11.35
N ASP A 54 2.07 -11.13 11.57
CA ASP A 54 1.53 -12.40 12.08
C ASP A 54 1.43 -13.49 11.00
N HIS A 55 1.46 -13.13 9.70
CA HIS A 55 1.20 -14.04 8.58
C HIS A 55 2.38 -14.18 7.60
N ALA A 56 3.61 -14.25 8.13
CA ALA A 56 4.83 -14.34 7.31
C ALA A 56 4.85 -15.53 6.34
N GLU A 57 4.29 -16.69 6.73
CA GLU A 57 4.18 -17.85 5.84
C GLU A 57 3.31 -17.56 4.62
N TRP A 58 2.14 -16.94 4.84
CA TRP A 58 1.24 -16.55 3.75
C TRP A 58 1.93 -15.58 2.80
N VAL A 59 2.64 -14.58 3.34
CA VAL A 59 3.39 -13.60 2.54
C VAL A 59 4.46 -14.29 1.71
N GLY A 60 5.21 -15.23 2.30
CA GLY A 60 6.24 -16.00 1.59
C GLY A 60 5.66 -16.77 0.39
N ASN A 61 4.49 -17.37 0.55
CA ASN A 61 3.85 -18.18 -0.50
C ASN A 61 3.42 -17.32 -1.72
N VAL A 62 2.94 -16.09 -1.50
CA VAL A 62 2.48 -15.21 -2.58
C VAL A 62 3.61 -14.42 -3.25
N GLN A 63 4.82 -14.39 -2.69
CA GLN A 63 5.96 -13.63 -3.20
C GLN A 63 6.90 -14.42 -4.14
N SER A 64 6.39 -15.44 -4.82
CA SER A 64 7.20 -16.32 -5.68
C SER A 64 7.14 -15.97 -7.17
N GLY A 65 8.17 -16.42 -7.92
CA GLY A 65 8.26 -16.38 -9.39
C GLY A 65 7.83 -15.05 -10.01
N ALA A 66 6.64 -15.06 -10.62
CA ALA A 66 6.06 -13.94 -11.35
C ALA A 66 5.99 -12.63 -10.55
N TYR A 67 5.80 -12.70 -9.23
CA TYR A 67 5.82 -11.50 -8.39
C TYR A 67 7.18 -10.79 -8.45
N ARG A 68 8.28 -11.54 -8.27
CA ARG A 68 9.63 -10.98 -8.27
C ARG A 68 10.04 -10.46 -9.65
N GLU A 69 9.65 -11.17 -10.70
CA GLU A 69 9.87 -10.73 -12.08
C GLU A 69 9.15 -9.40 -12.37
N TRP A 70 7.91 -9.26 -11.91
CA TRP A 70 7.16 -8.01 -12.06
C TRP A 70 7.81 -6.87 -11.27
N VAL A 71 8.23 -7.11 -10.02
CA VAL A 71 8.91 -6.09 -9.19
C VAL A 71 10.17 -5.60 -9.90
N SER A 72 11.00 -6.51 -10.40
CA SER A 72 12.20 -6.17 -11.18
C SER A 72 11.86 -5.34 -12.41
N ARG A 73 10.90 -5.79 -13.23
CA ARG A 73 10.47 -5.08 -14.44
C ARG A 73 9.98 -3.65 -14.15
N ASN A 74 9.26 -3.46 -13.05
CA ASN A 74 8.64 -2.18 -12.73
C ASN A 74 9.59 -1.20 -12.02
N TYR A 75 10.54 -1.68 -11.22
CA TYR A 75 11.36 -0.84 -10.35
C TYR A 75 12.87 -0.83 -10.69
N ALA A 76 13.46 -1.92 -11.19
CA ALA A 76 14.92 -2.04 -11.33
C ALA A 76 15.58 -0.91 -12.15
N ALA A 77 14.89 -0.42 -13.20
CA ALA A 77 15.35 0.70 -14.02
C ALA A 77 14.70 2.05 -13.65
N ARG A 78 13.66 2.07 -12.80
CA ARG A 78 13.04 3.32 -12.34
C ARG A 78 13.86 4.00 -11.25
N ASP A 79 14.59 3.20 -10.46
CA ASP A 79 15.49 3.70 -9.42
C ASP A 79 16.75 4.34 -10.00
N ALA A 80 17.21 3.92 -11.18
CA ALA A 80 18.40 4.44 -11.85
C ALA A 80 18.18 5.78 -12.59
N ALA A 81 16.93 6.24 -12.70
CA ALA A 81 16.54 7.45 -13.41
C ALA A 81 16.12 8.60 -12.48
N ALA A 82 16.24 8.41 -11.16
CA ALA A 82 16.14 9.43 -10.13
C ALA A 82 17.53 9.99 -9.80
#